data_AF-A0A7C4CJI3-F1
#
_entry.id   AF-A0A7C4CJI3-F1
#
_cell.length_a   1.000
_cell.length_b   1.000
_cell.length_c   1.000
_cell.angle_alpha   90.00
_cell.angle_beta   90.00
_cell.angle_gamma   90.00
#
_symmetry.space_group_name_H-M   'P 1'
#
loop_
_entity.id
_entity.type
_entity.pdbx_description
1 polymer ?
#
loop_
_entity_poly.entity_id
_entity_poly.type
_entity_poly.pdbx_seq_one_letter_code
_entity_poly.pdbx_strand_id
1 'polypeptide(L)'
;PFLGICFGAQLATVAFAREVMGWKGANSTEIDASTPWPVVDLLPEQKAIKEVGGTMRLGGHEVILLEGKLRTAYGRDRIVERFRHRYHIIREYAERMEGAGYRVTAVDPSGEIINAFEVEGHPYFVGVQFHPEFKSRPGRPSPTYVSFMEVVKGI
;
A
#
# COMPACT_ATOMS: atom_id res chain seq x y z
N PRO A 1 0.60 -13.25 -10.77
CA PRO A 1 0.64 -12.76 -9.37
C PRO A 1 1.55 -11.53 -9.26
N PHE A 2 1.16 -10.52 -8.48
CA PHE A 2 1.92 -9.28 -8.28
C PHE A 2 1.93 -8.87 -6.80
N LEU A 3 3.11 -8.47 -6.32
CA LEU A 3 3.32 -7.88 -5.00
C LEU A 3 4.11 -6.58 -5.15
N GLY A 4 3.43 -5.44 -4.96
CA GLY A 4 4.06 -4.11 -4.95
C GLY A 4 4.48 -3.74 -3.52
N ILE A 5 5.74 -3.36 -3.34
CA ILE A 5 6.30 -3.00 -2.02
C ILE A 5 6.68 -1.52 -2.02
N CYS A 6 6.26 -0.80 -0.99
CA CYS A 6 6.56 0.62 -0.78
C CYS A 6 6.23 1.44 -2.05
N PHE A 7 7.22 2.02 -2.70
CA PHE A 7 7.02 2.75 -3.96
C PHE A 7 6.39 1.89 -5.07
N GLY A 8 6.62 0.58 -5.07
CA GLY A 8 5.95 -0.33 -5.99
C GLY A 8 4.42 -0.39 -5.78
N ALA A 9 3.94 -0.29 -4.53
CA ALA A 9 2.51 -0.20 -4.25
C ALA A 9 1.94 1.16 -4.70
N GLN A 10 2.72 2.23 -4.51
CA GLN A 10 2.37 3.59 -4.95
C GLN A 10 2.25 3.67 -6.48
N LEU A 11 3.21 3.11 -7.21
CA LEU A 11 3.16 3.04 -8.68
C LEU A 11 2.04 2.14 -9.19
N ALA A 12 1.73 1.05 -8.48
CA ALA A 12 0.58 0.21 -8.83
C ALA A 12 -0.76 0.95 -8.64
N THR A 13 -0.86 1.83 -7.64
CA THR A 13 -2.00 2.75 -7.45
C THR A 13 -2.12 3.72 -8.62
N VAL A 14 -1.00 4.33 -9.04
CA VAL A 14 -0.94 5.21 -10.22
C VAL A 14 -1.37 4.46 -11.49
N ALA A 15 -0.89 3.23 -11.69
CA ALA A 15 -1.26 2.40 -12.84
C ALA A 15 -2.76 2.07 -12.83
N PHE A 16 -3.32 1.70 -11.68
CA PHE A 16 -4.75 1.43 -11.55
C PHE A 16 -5.58 2.67 -11.90
N ALA A 17 -5.22 3.84 -11.37
CA ALA A 17 -5.88 5.10 -11.68
C ALA A 17 -5.85 5.43 -13.20
N ARG A 18 -4.71 5.20 -13.87
CA ARG A 18 -4.56 5.51 -15.30
C ARG A 18 -5.27 4.52 -16.22
N GLU A 19 -5.18 3.24 -15.90
CA GLU A 19 -5.60 2.16 -16.80
C GLU A 19 -7.01 1.67 -16.52
N VAL A 20 -7.43 1.63 -15.25
CA VAL A 20 -8.79 1.16 -14.87
C VAL A 20 -9.74 2.35 -14.76
N MET A 21 -9.35 3.43 -14.10
CA MET A 21 -10.22 4.60 -13.94
C MET A 21 -10.16 5.59 -15.12
N GLY A 22 -9.16 5.46 -16.00
CA GLY A 22 -8.95 6.39 -17.11
C GLY A 22 -8.41 7.77 -16.70
N TRP A 23 -7.92 7.94 -15.48
CA TRP A 23 -7.33 9.20 -14.98
C TRP A 23 -5.92 9.38 -15.56
N LYS A 24 -5.82 9.69 -16.86
CA LYS A 24 -4.55 9.69 -17.62
C LYS A 24 -3.42 10.55 -17.02
N GLY A 25 -3.76 11.59 -16.27
CA GLY A 25 -2.80 12.44 -15.59
C GLY A 25 -2.39 11.99 -14.19
N ALA A 26 -2.96 10.93 -13.63
CA ALA A 26 -2.72 10.53 -12.24
C ALA A 26 -1.26 10.20 -11.97
N ASN A 27 -0.72 10.66 -10.85
CA ASN A 27 0.69 10.41 -10.52
C ASN A 27 0.97 10.52 -9.01
N SER A 28 2.20 10.20 -8.63
CA SER A 28 2.77 10.63 -7.36
C SER A 28 3.26 12.07 -7.48
N THR A 29 2.98 12.90 -6.48
CA THR A 29 3.55 14.26 -6.40
C THR A 29 5.07 14.26 -6.20
N GLU A 30 5.65 13.12 -5.82
CA GLU A 30 7.10 12.90 -5.84
C GLU A 30 7.68 12.96 -7.25
N ILE A 31 6.93 12.48 -8.25
CA ILE A 31 7.35 12.40 -9.65
C ILE A 31 6.85 13.63 -10.43
N ASP A 32 5.59 13.99 -10.23
CA ASP A 32 4.93 15.11 -10.90
C ASP A 32 4.09 15.88 -9.89
N ALA A 33 4.68 16.93 -9.33
CA ALA A 33 4.01 17.82 -8.37
C ALA A 33 2.82 18.58 -8.98
N SER A 34 2.69 18.61 -10.32
CA SER A 34 1.61 19.29 -11.03
C SER A 34 0.50 18.35 -11.51
N THR A 35 0.56 17.07 -11.13
CA THR A 35 -0.43 16.07 -11.55
C THR A 35 -1.85 16.53 -11.22
N PRO A 36 -2.81 16.41 -12.16
CA PRO A 36 -4.20 16.72 -11.87
C PRO A 36 -4.88 15.68 -10.95
N TRP A 37 -4.26 14.51 -10.74
CA TRP A 37 -4.77 13.47 -9.84
C TRP A 37 -3.65 12.95 -8.93
N PRO A 38 -3.35 13.62 -7.82
CA PRO A 38 -2.32 13.22 -6.85
C PRO A 38 -2.78 12.02 -6.02
N VAL A 39 -2.85 10.85 -6.65
CA VAL A 39 -3.26 9.59 -6.00
C VAL A 39 -2.23 9.10 -4.98
N VAL A 40 -0.99 9.58 -5.09
CA VAL A 40 0.07 9.40 -4.10
C VAL A 40 0.65 10.77 -3.77
N ASP A 41 0.65 11.13 -2.49
CA ASP A 41 1.08 12.47 -2.05
C ASP A 41 1.55 12.44 -0.58
N LEU A 42 2.15 13.53 -0.11
CA LEU A 42 2.34 13.78 1.32
C LEU A 42 0.97 14.01 1.97
N LEU A 43 0.80 13.56 3.21
CA LEU A 43 -0.39 13.88 4.00
C LEU A 43 -0.48 15.39 4.27
N PRO A 44 -1.68 15.98 4.43
CA PRO A 44 -1.86 17.41 4.65
C PRO A 44 -0.97 17.98 5.77
N GLU A 45 -0.86 17.26 6.88
CA GLU A 45 -0.06 17.65 8.05
C GLU A 45 1.44 17.66 7.73
N GLN A 46 1.88 16.78 6.81
CA GLN A 46 3.27 16.68 6.37
C GLN A 46 3.65 17.81 5.41
N LYS A 47 2.71 18.36 4.63
CA LYS A 47 2.98 19.46 3.69
C LYS A 47 3.40 20.76 4.39
N ALA A 48 2.98 20.97 5.64
CA ALA A 48 3.39 22.12 6.44
C ALA A 48 4.83 22.00 6.99
N ILE A 49 5.43 20.81 6.95
CA ILE A 49 6.74 20.53 7.51
C ILE A 49 7.83 20.84 6.46
N LYS A 50 8.65 21.86 6.72
CA LYS A 50 9.75 22.28 5.83
C LYS A 50 10.97 21.36 5.90
N GLU A 51 11.13 20.60 6.98
CA GLU A 51 12.25 19.68 7.16
C GLU A 51 11.96 18.30 6.54
N VAL A 52 12.81 17.87 5.61
CA VAL A 52 12.68 16.59 4.89
C VAL A 52 12.53 15.38 5.85
N GLY A 53 13.18 15.43 7.01
CA GLY A 53 13.12 14.36 8.03
C GLY A 53 11.80 14.25 8.79
N GLY A 54 11.08 15.35 8.99
CA GLY A 54 9.87 15.38 9.84
C GLY A 54 8.63 14.73 9.23
N THR A 55 8.72 14.30 7.97
CA THR A 55 7.62 13.66 7.22
C THR A 55 7.84 12.17 7.00
N MET A 56 8.98 11.62 7.46
CA MET A 56 9.32 10.22 7.23
C MET A 56 8.54 9.29 8.16
N ARG A 57 7.77 8.36 7.58
CA ARG A 57 7.27 7.20 8.32
C ARG A 57 8.37 6.14 8.39
N LEU A 58 8.99 6.03 9.55
CA LEU A 58 10.17 5.18 9.78
C LEU A 58 9.94 4.20 10.94
N GLY A 59 10.42 2.97 10.79
CA GLY A 59 10.46 2.00 11.89
C GLY A 59 9.22 1.12 11.97
N GLY A 60 9.00 0.49 13.11
CA GLY A 60 7.87 -0.42 13.34
C GLY A 60 6.59 0.35 13.66
N HIS A 61 5.52 0.11 12.90
CA HIS A 61 4.20 0.71 13.13
C HIS A 61 3.14 -0.37 13.16
N GLU A 62 2.10 -0.15 13.96
CA GLU A 62 0.91 -0.99 13.93
C GLU A 62 0.17 -0.85 12.58
N VAL A 63 -0.33 -1.99 12.11
CA VAL A 63 -1.14 -2.12 10.91
C VAL A 63 -2.36 -2.96 11.27
N ILE A 64 -3.53 -2.43 10.95
CA ILE A 64 -4.81 -3.12 11.08
C ILE A 64 -5.15 -3.71 9.70
N LEU A 65 -5.14 -5.04 9.62
CA LEU A 65 -5.52 -5.80 8.44
C LEU A 65 -7.04 -5.97 8.43
N LEU A 66 -7.66 -5.51 7.35
CA LEU A 66 -9.07 -5.73 7.04
C LEU A 66 -9.23 -7.06 6.32
N GLU A 67 -10.46 -7.44 5.95
CA GLU A 67 -10.69 -8.68 5.20
C GLU A 67 -9.96 -8.68 3.86
N GLY A 68 -9.10 -9.68 3.66
CA GLY A 68 -8.27 -9.80 2.47
C GLY A 68 -7.24 -10.91 2.61
N LYS A 69 -6.49 -11.16 1.55
CA LYS A 69 -5.41 -12.17 1.48
C LYS A 69 -4.37 -11.94 2.56
N LEU A 70 -4.02 -10.68 2.86
CA LEU A 70 -3.05 -10.39 3.92
C LEU A 70 -3.55 -10.82 5.31
N ARG A 71 -4.80 -10.53 5.67
CA ARG A 71 -5.35 -10.96 6.97
C ARG A 71 -5.36 -12.48 7.09
N THR A 72 -5.74 -13.19 6.02
CA THR A 72 -5.65 -14.64 5.96
C THR A 72 -4.21 -15.13 6.13
N ALA A 73 -3.26 -14.55 5.40
CA ALA A 73 -1.84 -14.92 5.47
C ALA A 73 -1.25 -14.73 6.87
N TYR A 74 -1.56 -13.60 7.53
CA TYR A 74 -1.06 -13.30 8.87
C TYR A 74 -1.80 -14.07 9.98
N GLY A 75 -3.02 -14.57 9.73
CA GLY A 75 -3.85 -15.27 10.70
C GLY A 75 -4.36 -14.40 11.85
N ARG A 76 -4.31 -13.07 11.71
CA ARG A 76 -4.70 -12.06 12.70
C ARG A 76 -4.96 -10.72 12.03
N ASP A 77 -5.65 -9.82 12.72
CA ASP A 77 -5.99 -8.48 12.24
C ASP A 77 -5.00 -7.39 12.66
N ARG A 78 -4.29 -7.53 13.80
CA ARG A 78 -3.30 -6.54 14.25
C ARG A 78 -1.89 -7.07 14.09
N ILE A 79 -1.07 -6.35 13.31
CA ILE A 79 0.34 -6.68 13.08
C ILE A 79 1.22 -5.44 13.28
N VAL A 80 2.54 -5.65 13.37
CA VAL A 80 3.52 -4.56 13.35
C VAL A 80 4.45 -4.77 12.17
N GLU A 81 4.55 -3.81 11.26
CA GLU A 81 5.42 -3.88 10.08
C GLU A 81 6.36 -2.68 10.02
N ARG A 82 7.43 -2.79 9.23
CA ARG A 82 8.46 -1.75 9.15
C ARG A 82 8.24 -0.86 7.94
N PHE A 83 8.27 0.45 8.16
CA PHE A 83 8.06 1.47 7.13
C PHE A 83 9.33 2.28 6.90
N ARG A 84 9.48 2.77 5.67
CA ARG A 84 10.53 3.72 5.28
C ARG A 84 10.08 4.49 4.02
N HIS A 85 9.08 5.34 4.16
CA HIS A 85 8.60 6.19 3.09
C HIS A 85 8.03 7.51 3.63
N ARG A 86 7.82 8.49 2.74
CA ARG A 86 7.23 9.80 3.05
C ARG A 86 5.87 9.98 2.40
N TYR A 87 5.71 9.48 1.18
CA TYR A 87 4.48 9.60 0.41
C TYR A 87 3.49 8.49 0.76
N HIS A 88 2.22 8.81 0.67
CA HIS A 88 1.10 7.96 1.07
C HIS A 88 0.13 7.80 -0.10
N ILE A 89 -0.55 6.66 -0.15
CA ILE A 89 -1.70 6.49 -1.04
C ILE A 89 -2.83 7.33 -0.45
N ILE A 90 -3.40 8.21 -1.26
CA ILE A 90 -4.37 9.19 -0.80
C ILE A 90 -5.77 8.57 -0.77
N ARG A 91 -6.34 8.54 0.44
CA ARG A 91 -7.61 7.89 0.77
C ARG A 91 -8.76 8.28 -0.15
N GLU A 92 -8.94 9.58 -0.39
CA GLU A 92 -10.02 10.09 -1.26
C GLU A 92 -10.00 9.42 -2.65
N TYR A 93 -8.81 9.23 -3.21
CA TYR A 93 -8.68 8.57 -4.51
C TYR A 93 -8.87 7.07 -4.43
N ALA A 94 -8.36 6.42 -3.38
CA ALA A 94 -8.56 5.00 -3.15
C ALA A 94 -10.05 4.64 -3.03
N GLU A 95 -10.82 5.42 -2.27
CA GLU A 95 -12.28 5.23 -2.08
C GLU A 95 -13.03 5.37 -3.41
N ARG A 96 -12.62 6.33 -4.26
CA ARG A 96 -13.19 6.46 -5.62
C ARG A 96 -12.86 5.28 -6.54
N MET A 97 -11.80 4.54 -6.26
CA MET A 97 -11.39 3.35 -7.02
C MET A 97 -12.04 2.05 -6.49
N GLU A 98 -12.65 2.06 -5.31
CA GLU A 98 -13.27 0.87 -4.69
C GLU A 98 -14.34 0.24 -5.58
N GLY A 99 -15.21 1.06 -6.19
CA GLY A 99 -16.25 0.58 -7.10
C GLY A 99 -15.71 -0.08 -8.38
N ALA A 100 -14.43 0.08 -8.69
CA ALA A 100 -13.74 -0.58 -9.80
C ALA A 100 -12.89 -1.78 -9.36
N GLY A 101 -12.96 -2.18 -8.09
CA GLY A 101 -12.25 -3.35 -7.55
C GLY A 101 -10.92 -3.05 -6.87
N TYR A 102 -10.57 -1.79 -6.63
CA TYR A 102 -9.41 -1.43 -5.79
C TYR A 102 -9.82 -1.43 -4.32
N ARG A 103 -9.48 -2.48 -3.57
CA ARG A 103 -9.90 -2.58 -2.16
C ARG A 103 -8.79 -2.20 -1.21
N VAL A 104 -9.07 -1.27 -0.30
CA VAL A 104 -8.19 -1.04 0.85
C VAL A 104 -8.32 -2.24 1.80
N THR A 105 -7.19 -2.88 2.11
CA THR A 105 -7.16 -4.10 2.94
C THR A 105 -6.25 -3.99 4.15
N ALA A 106 -5.53 -2.89 4.32
CA ALA A 106 -4.89 -2.57 5.58
C ALA A 106 -4.77 -1.06 5.80
N VAL A 107 -4.94 -0.65 7.05
CA VAL A 107 -4.88 0.74 7.51
C VAL A 107 -4.02 0.86 8.77
N ASP A 108 -3.73 2.07 9.22
CA ASP A 108 -3.16 2.32 10.55
C ASP A 108 -4.26 2.26 11.65
N PRO A 109 -3.91 2.35 12.94
CA PRO A 109 -4.90 2.29 14.02
C PRO A 109 -5.96 3.38 14.01
N SER A 110 -5.68 4.55 13.41
CA SER A 110 -6.70 5.60 13.23
C SER A 110 -7.72 5.25 12.15
N GLY A 111 -7.37 4.33 11.26
CA GLY A 111 -8.17 4.00 10.09
C GLY A 111 -7.93 4.93 8.90
N GLU A 112 -7.10 5.97 9.03
CA GLU A 112 -6.93 7.02 8.01
C GLU A 112 -5.85 6.68 6.97
N ILE A 113 -4.70 6.16 7.40
CA ILE A 113 -3.54 5.92 6.55
C ILE A 113 -3.61 4.51 5.95
N ILE A 114 -3.69 4.44 4.63
CA ILE A 114 -3.68 3.19 3.88
C ILE A 114 -2.28 2.56 3.96
N ASN A 115 -2.22 1.31 4.42
CA ASN A 115 -1.01 0.50 4.52
C ASN A 115 -0.96 -0.64 3.50
N ALA A 116 -2.11 -1.10 3.00
CA ALA A 116 -2.17 -2.08 1.92
C ALA A 116 -3.49 -2.00 1.14
N PHE A 117 -3.45 -2.50 -0.09
CA PHE A 117 -4.61 -2.70 -0.94
C PHE A 117 -4.53 -4.02 -1.71
N GLU A 118 -5.67 -4.50 -2.17
CA GLU A 118 -5.81 -5.66 -3.06
C GLU A 118 -6.73 -5.31 -4.24
N VAL A 119 -6.47 -5.89 -5.41
CA VAL A 119 -7.36 -5.75 -6.57
C VAL A 119 -8.26 -6.97 -6.72
N GLU A 120 -9.57 -6.75 -6.82
CA GLU A 120 -10.57 -7.78 -7.08
C GLU A 120 -10.40 -8.42 -8.47
N GLY A 121 -10.91 -9.65 -8.62
CA GLY A 121 -10.85 -10.38 -9.89
C GLY A 121 -9.45 -10.87 -10.29
N HIS A 122 -8.41 -10.58 -9.49
CA HIS A 122 -7.05 -11.06 -9.74
C HIS A 122 -6.60 -12.07 -8.67
N PRO A 123 -5.93 -13.19 -9.05
CA PRO A 123 -5.56 -14.25 -8.09
C PRO A 123 -4.67 -13.74 -6.96
N TYR A 124 -3.74 -12.83 -7.27
CA TYR A 124 -2.95 -12.12 -6.26
C TYR A 124 -2.39 -10.83 -6.85
N PHE A 125 -3.02 -9.70 -6.55
CA PHE A 125 -2.49 -8.37 -6.84
C PHE A 125 -2.58 -7.57 -5.54
N VAL A 126 -1.45 -7.45 -4.86
CA VAL A 126 -1.37 -6.85 -3.52
C VAL A 126 -0.33 -5.75 -3.53
N GLY A 127 -0.68 -4.58 -2.99
CA GLY A 127 0.27 -3.51 -2.72
C GLY A 127 0.40 -3.29 -1.22
N VAL A 128 1.62 -3.20 -0.71
CA VAL A 128 1.92 -2.88 0.70
C VAL A 128 2.84 -1.67 0.79
N GLN A 129 2.54 -0.72 1.67
CA GLN A 129 3.40 0.45 1.94
C GLN A 129 4.58 0.13 2.86
N PHE A 130 4.44 -0.92 3.68
CA PHE A 130 5.51 -1.42 4.52
C PHE A 130 6.50 -2.34 3.77
N HIS A 131 7.59 -2.66 4.44
CA HIS A 131 8.70 -3.50 3.97
C HIS A 131 8.70 -4.86 4.69
N PRO A 132 7.93 -5.86 4.20
CA PRO A 132 7.86 -7.19 4.81
C PRO A 132 9.23 -7.90 4.84
N GLU A 133 10.16 -7.54 3.95
CA GLU A 133 11.51 -8.09 3.87
C GLU A 133 12.32 -7.90 5.15
N PHE A 134 12.12 -6.79 5.88
CA PHE A 134 12.90 -6.52 7.09
C PHE A 134 12.53 -7.47 8.24
N LYS A 135 11.36 -8.10 8.20
CA LYS A 135 10.87 -9.03 9.23
C LYS A 135 10.95 -10.50 8.83
N SER A 136 11.24 -10.81 7.56
CA SER A 136 11.43 -12.19 7.09
C SER A 136 12.71 -12.82 7.66
N ARG A 137 12.66 -14.11 8.05
CA ARG A 137 13.81 -14.90 8.56
C ARG A 137 13.75 -16.33 8.01
N PRO A 138 14.89 -17.06 7.92
CA PRO A 138 14.92 -18.43 7.39
C PRO A 138 13.91 -19.41 8.03
N GLY A 139 13.70 -19.34 9.35
CA GLY A 139 12.71 -20.17 10.07
C GLY A 139 11.36 -19.48 10.33
N ARG A 140 11.18 -18.25 9.85
CA ARG A 140 9.96 -17.46 10.03
C ARG A 140 9.82 -16.49 8.86
N PRO A 141 9.50 -16.99 7.66
CA PRO A 141 9.33 -16.14 6.50
C PRO A 141 8.18 -15.15 6.72
N SER A 142 8.25 -13.98 6.08
CA SER A 142 7.14 -13.02 6.16
C SER A 142 5.87 -13.64 5.57
N PRO A 143 4.73 -13.61 6.27
CA PRO A 143 3.47 -14.10 5.74
C PRO A 143 3.10 -13.50 4.38
N THR A 144 3.40 -12.21 4.18
CA THR A 144 3.18 -11.51 2.90
C THR A 144 3.91 -12.17 1.71
N TYR A 145 5.13 -12.67 1.92
CA TYR A 145 5.87 -13.38 0.87
C TYR A 145 5.44 -14.83 0.73
N VAL A 146 5.09 -15.49 1.83
CA VAL A 146 4.58 -16.87 1.78
C VAL A 146 3.30 -16.91 0.95
N SER A 147 2.32 -16.05 1.26
CA SER A 147 1.05 -16.00 0.53
C SER A 147 1.24 -15.64 -0.95
N PHE A 148 2.18 -14.75 -1.27
CA PHE A 148 2.53 -14.44 -2.65
C PHE A 148 3.11 -15.68 -3.37
N MET A 149 4.04 -16.38 -2.73
CA MET A 149 4.72 -17.53 -3.32
C MET A 149 3.83 -18.77 -3.45
N GLU A 150 2.88 -18.97 -2.55
CA GLU A 150 1.85 -20.01 -2.66
C GLU A 150 1.06 -19.85 -3.96
N VAL A 151 0.54 -18.64 -4.22
CA VAL A 151 -0.19 -18.35 -5.46
C VAL A 151 0.71 -18.43 -6.69
N VAL A 152 1.98 -18.00 -6.61
CA VAL A 152 2.93 -18.15 -7.73
C VAL A 152 3.17 -19.61 -8.07
N LYS A 153 3.20 -20.50 -7.07
CA LYS A 153 3.36 -21.95 -7.28
C LYS A 153 2.06 -22.65 -7.69
N GLY A 154 0.92 -21.96 -7.65
CA GLY A 154 -0.39 -22.56 -7.88
C GLY A 154 -0.83 -23.51 -6.76
N ILE A 155 -0.34 -23.26 -5.53
CA ILE A 155 -0.69 -24.00 -4.31
C ILE A 155 -1.76 -23.20 -3.56
#